data_AF-A0A953M8Q1-F1
#
_entry.id   AF-A0A953M8Q1-F1
#
_cell.length_a   1.000
_cell.length_b   1.000
_cell.length_c   1.000
_cell.angle_alpha   90.00
_cell.angle_beta   90.00
_cell.angle_gamma   90.00
#
_symmetry.space_group_name_H-M   'P 1'
#
loop_
_entity.id
_entity.type
_entity.pdbx_description
1 polymer ?
#
loop_
_entity_poly.entity_id
_entity_poly.type
_entity_poly.pdbx_seq_one_letter_code
_entity_poly.pdbx_strand_id
1 'polypeptide(L)'
;AVVRSGQFGPLPLSLVLREGLVLDALDPATAGWEGGTYVTWRDGTASCVRIDVDLDGIADDGSTGTGDDTSAEDIVGAIGAINGLNASFDPAGKIVISADAGFEFSFSDDSSGALAALGINTLFTGRDGTDIAVRRSLLDDPAGLMVGRFENGELIENGTALGISGMRNAAIEVLGGVSIAKHWSDSVQAVASRASIAATNAEAGSIVLESLEAQRASLSGVSVDEETINLLNYQRQFQGAAQVIRTADELLQTLIAIV
;
A
#
# COMPACT_ATOMS: atom_id res chain seq x y z
N ALA A 1 2.21 20.74 -14.40
CA ALA A 1 1.20 19.66 -14.31
C ALA A 1 0.57 19.75 -12.94
N VAL A 2 -0.73 20.06 -12.87
CA VAL A 2 -1.46 20.16 -11.60
C VAL A 2 -1.68 18.74 -11.10
N VAL A 3 -1.01 18.37 -10.01
CA VAL A 3 -1.23 17.08 -9.36
C VAL A 3 -2.32 17.28 -8.33
N ARG A 4 -3.51 16.78 -8.64
CA ARG A 4 -4.60 16.62 -7.68
C ARG A 4 -4.18 15.54 -6.68
N SER A 5 -4.23 15.86 -5.38
CA SER A 5 -3.98 14.93 -4.29
C SER A 5 -5.00 13.79 -4.34
N GLY A 6 -4.50 12.60 -4.65
CA GLY A 6 -5.21 11.36 -4.38
C GLY A 6 -5.09 11.02 -2.90
N GLN A 7 -6.12 10.34 -2.41
CA GLN A 7 -6.35 9.94 -1.02
C GLN A 7 -5.27 8.97 -0.50
N PHE A 8 -4.12 9.52 -0.09
CA PHE A 8 -3.20 8.87 0.86
C PHE A 8 -3.03 9.87 1.99
N GLY A 9 -3.61 9.53 3.14
CA GLY A 9 -3.48 10.35 4.34
C GLY A 9 -2.02 10.55 4.72
N PRO A 10 -1.68 11.66 5.38
CA PRO A 10 -0.32 11.91 5.85
C PRO A 10 0.10 10.71 6.70
N LEU A 11 1.20 10.04 6.35
CA LEU A 11 1.89 9.19 7.31
C LEU A 11 2.39 10.14 8.40
N PRO A 12 1.80 10.14 9.61
CA PRO A 12 2.30 10.99 10.66
C PRO A 12 3.61 10.36 11.11
N LEU A 13 4.71 10.97 10.70
CA LEU A 13 5.95 10.94 11.49
C LEU A 13 5.84 12.04 12.57
N SER A 14 4.66 12.14 13.20
CA SER A 14 4.45 12.98 14.38
C SER A 14 4.74 12.14 15.61
N LEU A 15 5.57 12.72 16.47
CA LEU A 15 5.96 12.16 17.75
C LEU A 15 4.71 12.06 18.63
N VAL A 16 4.27 10.84 18.96
CA VAL A 16 3.26 10.61 20.00
C VAL A 16 3.86 11.01 21.35
N LEU A 17 3.59 12.23 21.79
CA LEU A 17 3.70 12.62 23.20
C LEU A 17 2.30 12.48 23.82
N ARG A 18 2.12 11.43 24.63
CA ARG A 18 0.95 11.30 25.50
C ARG A 18 1.33 11.76 26.91
N GLU A 19 0.55 12.74 27.38
CA GLU A 19 0.35 13.21 28.75
C GLU A 19 1.43 14.12 29.38
N GLY A 20 1.11 15.43 29.36
CA GLY A 20 1.23 16.26 30.57
C GLY A 20 2.04 17.55 30.47
N LEU A 21 1.58 18.56 29.73
CA LEU A 21 1.79 19.95 30.13
C LEU A 21 0.77 20.89 29.45
N VAL A 22 -0.06 21.53 30.28
CA VAL A 22 -0.88 22.68 29.86
C VAL A 22 0.07 23.86 29.74
N LEU A 23 0.31 24.34 28.52
CA LEU A 23 0.97 25.61 28.26
C LEU A 23 -0.03 26.54 27.59
N ASP A 24 -0.42 27.53 28.39
CA ASP A 24 -1.25 28.70 28.12
C ASP A 24 -2.71 28.49 27.76
N ALA A 25 -3.53 29.38 28.31
CA ALA A 25 -4.98 29.37 28.14
C ALA A 25 -5.33 29.43 26.65
N LEU A 26 -6.23 28.55 26.22
CA LEU A 26 -6.95 28.67 24.96
C LEU A 26 -7.52 30.09 24.88
N ASP A 27 -6.89 30.95 24.08
CA ASP A 27 -7.57 32.12 23.56
C ASP A 27 -8.74 31.58 22.71
N PRO A 28 -10.00 31.90 23.03
CA PRO A 28 -11.15 31.47 22.23
C PRO A 28 -11.16 32.02 20.79
N ALA A 29 -10.13 32.76 20.37
CA ALA A 29 -9.87 33.16 18.99
C ALA A 29 -9.16 32.11 18.12
N THR A 30 -8.66 30.98 18.65
CA THR A 30 -7.95 29.95 17.85
C THR A 30 -8.86 28.80 17.42
N ALA A 31 -9.90 29.09 16.65
CA ALA A 31 -10.49 28.06 15.79
C ALA A 31 -9.50 27.85 14.63
N GLY A 32 -8.93 26.65 14.48
CA GLY A 32 -8.23 26.25 13.24
C GLY A 32 -6.79 25.73 13.35
N TRP A 33 -6.08 25.90 14.47
CA TRP A 33 -4.63 25.65 14.45
C TRP A 33 -4.30 24.17 14.72
N GLU A 34 -4.06 23.38 13.68
CA GLU A 34 -3.68 21.95 13.73
C GLU A 34 -2.20 21.67 14.05
N GLY A 35 -1.46 22.67 14.54
CA GLY A 35 -0.15 22.46 15.16
C GLY A 35 0.86 23.54 14.82
N GLY A 36 2.13 23.21 14.98
CA GLY A 36 3.22 24.10 14.59
C GLY A 36 4.57 23.46 14.86
N THR A 37 5.63 24.16 14.51
CA THR A 37 7.01 23.77 14.79
C THR A 37 7.78 24.92 15.42
N TYR A 38 8.73 24.60 16.29
CA TYR A 38 9.62 25.59 16.87
C TYR A 38 10.93 25.65 16.10
N VAL A 39 11.34 26.86 15.77
CA VAL A 39 12.64 27.16 15.16
C VAL A 39 13.50 27.87 16.18
N THR A 40 14.58 27.22 16.58
CA THR A 40 15.61 27.83 17.42
C THR A 40 16.79 28.23 16.55
N TRP A 41 17.28 29.47 16.68
CA TRP A 41 18.51 29.93 16.04
C TRP A 41 19.47 30.58 17.04
N ARG A 42 20.77 30.56 16.73
CA ARG A 42 21.84 31.04 17.60
C ARG A 42 22.83 31.91 16.85
N ASP A 43 23.13 33.10 17.37
CA ASP A 43 24.15 34.04 16.88
C ASP A 43 25.18 34.41 17.97
N GLY A 44 25.30 33.53 18.96
CA GLY A 44 25.93 33.81 20.26
C GLY A 44 24.92 33.83 21.41
N THR A 45 23.65 34.15 21.13
CA THR A 45 22.51 33.95 22.05
C THR A 45 21.44 33.10 21.38
N ALA A 46 20.79 32.19 22.12
CA ALA A 46 19.72 31.37 21.57
C ALA A 46 18.38 32.11 21.59
N SER A 47 17.71 32.15 20.43
CA SER A 47 16.34 32.67 20.27
C SER A 47 15.45 31.57 19.68
N CYS A 48 14.15 31.60 20.00
CA CYS A 48 13.18 30.60 19.56
C CYS A 48 11.89 31.28 19.13
N VAL A 49 11.31 30.81 18.01
CA VAL A 49 10.01 31.24 17.49
C VAL A 49 9.19 30.01 17.13
N ARG A 50 7.87 30.08 17.34
CA ARG A 50 6.94 29.08 16.84
C ARG A 50 6.45 29.51 15.46
N ILE A 51 6.44 28.57 14.51
CA ILE A 51 5.78 28.70 13.22
C ILE A 51 4.51 27.86 13.30
N ASP A 52 3.38 28.53 13.20
CA ASP A 52 2.06 27.91 13.24
C ASP A 52 1.69 27.35 11.87
N VAL A 53 0.99 26.21 11.88
CA VAL A 53 0.58 25.51 10.67
C VAL A 53 -0.89 25.18 10.78
N ASP A 54 -1.64 25.68 9.82
CA ASP A 54 -3.06 25.40 9.60
C ASP A 54 -3.24 24.47 8.41
N LEU A 55 -3.92 23.33 8.61
CA LEU A 55 -4.18 22.30 7.61
C LEU A 55 -5.54 21.62 7.84
N ASP A 56 -6.46 22.30 8.52
CA ASP A 56 -7.70 21.66 8.99
C ASP A 56 -8.81 21.61 7.91
N GLY A 57 -8.63 22.35 6.81
CA GLY A 57 -9.58 22.43 5.71
C GLY A 57 -10.88 23.15 6.07
N ILE A 58 -10.82 24.03 7.07
CA ILE A 58 -11.90 24.90 7.53
C ILE A 58 -11.38 26.35 7.46
N ALA A 59 -12.08 27.16 6.68
CA ALA A 59 -11.74 28.57 6.57
C ALA A 59 -12.04 29.35 7.86
N ASP A 60 -11.44 30.54 8.00
CA ASP A 60 -11.63 31.51 9.08
C ASP A 60 -13.12 31.83 9.36
N ASP A 61 -13.96 31.73 8.33
CA ASP A 61 -15.41 31.94 8.42
C ASP A 61 -16.22 30.69 8.84
N GLY A 62 -15.52 29.60 9.16
CA GLY A 62 -16.07 28.30 9.54
C GLY A 62 -16.62 27.48 8.38
N SER A 63 -16.45 27.93 7.14
CA SER A 63 -16.82 27.16 5.96
C SER A 63 -15.77 26.10 5.64
N THR A 64 -16.18 24.99 5.04
CA THR A 64 -15.22 23.99 4.55
C THR A 64 -14.47 24.56 3.35
N GLY A 65 -13.15 24.64 3.41
CA GLY A 65 -12.31 25.20 2.37
C GLY A 65 -10.85 25.24 2.81
N THR A 66 -9.93 25.32 1.84
CA THR A 66 -8.48 25.34 2.08
C THR A 66 -7.88 26.69 1.68
N GLY A 67 -8.66 27.76 1.83
CA GLY A 67 -8.34 29.07 1.24
C GLY A 67 -7.28 29.84 2.03
N ASP A 68 -7.15 29.49 3.30
CA ASP A 68 -6.35 30.04 4.38
C ASP A 68 -5.43 29.00 5.03
N ASP A 69 -5.62 27.71 4.72
CA ASP A 69 -4.64 26.66 5.00
C ASP A 69 -3.21 27.12 4.67
N THR A 70 -2.30 26.83 5.59
CA THR A 70 -0.88 27.17 5.47
C THR A 70 -0.26 26.47 4.27
N SER A 71 0.22 27.26 3.32
CA SER A 71 0.93 26.75 2.15
C SER A 71 2.42 26.50 2.44
N ALA A 72 3.09 25.78 1.54
CA ALA A 72 4.54 25.60 1.62
C ALA A 72 5.26 26.95 1.46
N GLU A 73 4.70 27.86 0.66
CA GLU A 73 5.18 29.22 0.48
C GLU A 73 5.08 30.04 1.77
N ASP A 74 4.02 29.87 2.55
CA ASP A 74 3.86 30.55 3.85
C ASP A 74 4.92 30.08 4.85
N ILE A 75 5.20 28.77 4.88
CA ILE A 75 6.27 28.21 5.73
C ILE A 75 7.64 28.75 5.31
N VAL A 76 7.93 28.80 4.01
CA VAL A 76 9.18 29.38 3.50
C VAL A 76 9.28 30.87 3.86
N GLY A 77 8.17 31.62 3.74
CA GLY A 77 8.09 33.02 4.12
C GLY A 77 8.33 33.24 5.61
N ALA A 78 7.69 32.43 6.47
CA ALA A 78 7.83 32.50 7.92
C ALA A 78 9.27 32.23 8.37
N ILE A 79 9.94 31.23 7.78
CA ILE A 79 11.34 30.92 8.09
C ILE A 79 12.27 32.02 7.55
N GLY A 80 12.02 32.53 6.35
CA GLY A 80 12.80 33.61 5.76
C GLY A 80 12.64 34.97 6.46
N ALA A 81 11.61 35.14 7.29
CA ALA A 81 11.43 36.32 8.13
C ALA A 81 12.33 36.29 9.40
N ILE A 82 12.92 35.15 9.74
CA ILE A 82 13.81 35.00 10.89
C ILE A 82 15.19 35.56 10.52
N ASN A 83 15.69 36.49 11.34
CA ASN A 83 17.01 37.09 11.12
C ASN A 83 18.12 36.03 11.13
N GLY A 84 18.95 36.04 10.09
CA GLY A 84 20.06 35.11 9.93
C GLY A 84 19.66 33.76 9.30
N LEU A 85 18.39 33.55 8.95
CA LEU A 85 17.93 32.39 8.20
C LEU A 85 17.42 32.80 6.82
N ASN A 86 17.67 31.93 5.84
CA ASN A 86 17.16 32.04 4.50
C ASN A 86 16.44 30.73 4.15
N ALA A 87 15.24 30.83 3.60
CA ALA A 87 14.50 29.69 3.08
C ALA A 87 14.06 29.96 1.64
N SER A 88 14.16 28.96 0.79
CA SER A 88 13.76 29.05 -0.62
C SER A 88 13.43 27.68 -1.19
N PHE A 89 12.79 27.65 -2.36
CA PHE A 89 12.64 26.43 -3.13
C PHE A 89 13.81 26.26 -4.10
N ASP A 90 14.40 25.07 -4.15
CA ASP A 90 15.32 24.69 -5.20
C ASP A 90 14.58 24.48 -6.54
N PRO A 91 15.29 24.34 -7.68
CA PRO A 91 14.65 24.09 -8.98
C PRO A 91 13.86 22.78 -9.06
N ALA A 92 14.02 21.87 -8.10
CA ALA A 92 13.28 20.63 -7.98
C ALA A 92 12.04 20.76 -7.08
N GLY A 93 11.77 21.95 -6.54
CA GLY A 93 10.64 22.24 -5.66
C GLY A 93 10.84 21.79 -4.22
N LYS A 94 12.08 21.50 -3.79
CA LYS A 94 12.39 21.20 -2.39
C LYS A 94 12.73 22.45 -1.63
N ILE A 95 12.29 22.52 -0.38
CA ILE A 95 12.66 23.60 0.52
C ILE A 95 14.12 23.42 0.94
N VAL A 96 14.90 24.47 0.72
CA VAL A 96 16.29 24.60 1.16
C VAL A 96 16.33 25.73 2.18
N ILE A 97 16.88 25.41 3.36
CA ILE A 97 17.03 26.34 4.47
C ILE A 97 18.51 26.46 4.79
N SER A 98 19.01 27.68 4.85
CA SER A 98 20.39 27.99 5.16
C SER A 98 20.48 29.10 6.18
N ALA A 99 21.44 29.01 7.09
CA ALA A 99 21.78 30.09 7.99
C ALA A 99 22.92 30.95 7.43
N ASP A 100 22.91 32.23 7.77
CA ASP A 100 24.02 33.15 7.53
C ASP A 100 25.26 32.74 8.32
N ALA A 101 26.42 33.25 7.93
CA ALA A 101 27.67 32.92 8.61
C ALA A 101 27.62 33.30 10.11
N GLY A 102 27.90 32.33 10.98
CA GLY A 102 27.84 32.51 12.45
C GLY A 102 26.48 32.21 13.06
N PHE A 103 25.48 31.87 12.24
CA PHE A 103 24.17 31.41 12.70
C PHE A 103 24.07 29.89 12.61
N GLU A 104 23.46 29.28 13.61
CA GLU A 104 23.03 27.89 13.61
C GLU A 104 21.53 27.82 13.88
N PHE A 105 20.84 26.81 13.35
CA PHE A 105 19.41 26.61 13.61
C PHE A 105 19.05 25.14 13.79
N SER A 106 17.94 24.93 14.49
CA SER A 106 17.33 23.61 14.69
C SER A 106 15.82 23.72 14.75
N PHE A 107 15.14 22.67 14.28
CA PHE A 107 13.70 22.49 14.46
C PHE A 107 13.43 21.58 15.64
N SER A 108 12.34 21.85 16.37
CA SER A 108 11.81 20.99 17.44
C SER A 108 10.29 21.00 17.46
N ASP A 109 9.71 19.96 18.08
CA ASP A 109 8.28 19.83 18.36
C ASP A 109 7.36 20.20 17.19
N ASP A 110 7.50 19.49 16.06
CA ASP A 110 6.55 19.58 14.95
C ASP A 110 5.30 18.73 15.23
N SER A 111 4.27 19.37 15.78
CA SER A 111 2.98 18.72 16.03
C SER A 111 2.11 18.60 14.77
N SER A 112 2.35 19.44 13.77
CA SER A 112 1.61 19.47 12.51
C SER A 112 2.04 18.37 11.52
N GLY A 113 3.29 17.90 11.64
CA GLY A 113 3.90 16.98 10.68
C GLY A 113 4.30 17.64 9.34
N ALA A 114 4.18 18.97 9.23
CA ALA A 114 4.48 19.70 8.01
C ALA A 114 5.94 19.57 7.58
N LEU A 115 6.89 19.54 8.52
CA LEU A 115 8.31 19.39 8.17
C LEU A 115 8.57 18.03 7.52
N ALA A 116 7.92 16.98 8.03
CA ALA A 116 8.03 15.64 7.47
C ALA A 116 7.40 15.56 6.07
N ALA A 117 6.21 16.16 5.88
CA ALA A 117 5.54 16.23 4.59
C ALA A 117 6.36 17.00 3.53
N LEU A 118 7.03 18.07 3.94
CA LEU A 118 7.91 18.88 3.09
C LEU A 118 9.30 18.26 2.88
N GLY A 119 9.59 17.13 3.55
CA GLY A 119 10.89 16.45 3.43
C GLY A 119 12.03 17.18 4.14
N ILE A 120 11.75 18.05 5.10
CA ILE A 120 12.74 18.76 5.91
C ILE A 120 13.20 17.83 7.05
N ASN A 121 14.52 17.62 7.14
CA ASN A 121 15.19 16.80 8.16
C ASN A 121 14.60 15.38 8.45
N THR A 122 13.91 14.78 7.48
CA THR A 122 13.38 13.40 7.52
C THR A 122 14.46 12.32 7.43
N LEU A 123 14.28 11.21 8.13
CA LEU A 123 15.09 9.99 7.98
C LEU A 123 14.88 9.33 6.60
N PHE A 124 13.61 9.25 6.19
CA PHE A 124 13.21 8.63 4.93
C PHE A 124 12.79 9.66 3.88
N THR A 125 12.92 9.27 2.62
CA THR A 125 12.39 9.94 1.43
C THR A 125 11.56 8.93 0.64
N GLY A 126 10.79 9.39 -0.34
CA GLY A 126 9.80 8.60 -1.06
C GLY A 126 8.37 8.96 -0.65
N ARG A 127 7.41 8.43 -1.40
CA ARG A 127 5.97 8.64 -1.25
C ARG A 127 5.24 7.35 -0.93
N ASP A 128 5.76 6.22 -1.39
CA ASP A 128 5.14 4.90 -1.21
C ASP A 128 6.17 3.78 -1.06
N GLY A 129 5.68 2.54 -0.97
CA GLY A 129 6.54 1.35 -0.80
C GLY A 129 7.47 1.04 -1.98
N THR A 130 7.32 1.70 -3.13
CA THR A 130 8.17 1.51 -4.31
C THR A 130 9.36 2.45 -4.36
N ASP A 131 9.23 3.65 -3.78
CA ASP A 131 10.27 4.70 -3.81
C ASP A 131 10.80 5.10 -2.42
N ILE A 132 10.35 4.43 -1.35
CA ILE A 132 10.87 4.64 0.01
C ILE A 132 12.38 4.34 0.09
N ALA A 133 13.14 5.30 0.61
CA ALA A 133 14.58 5.18 0.80
C ALA A 133 15.07 6.01 1.99
N VAL A 134 16.27 5.71 2.50
CA VAL A 134 16.96 6.60 3.44
C VAL A 134 17.44 7.84 2.68
N ARG A 135 17.32 9.01 3.31
CA ARG A 135 17.82 10.27 2.73
C ARG A 135 19.28 10.14 2.31
N ARG A 136 19.60 10.52 1.06
CA ARG A 136 20.94 10.34 0.48
C ARG A 136 22.05 11.01 1.29
N SER A 137 21.81 12.20 1.85
CA SER A 137 22.79 12.88 2.70
C SER A 137 23.20 12.08 3.94
N LEU A 138 22.29 11.27 4.51
CA LEU A 138 22.60 10.38 5.64
C LEU A 138 23.35 9.11 5.21
N LEU A 139 23.22 8.72 3.94
CA LEU A 139 24.01 7.63 3.36
C LEU A 139 25.45 8.09 3.06
N ASP A 140 25.58 9.34 2.61
CA ASP A 140 26.89 9.93 2.31
C ASP A 140 27.63 10.36 3.60
N ASP A 141 26.90 10.86 4.61
CA ASP A 141 27.43 11.17 5.94
C ASP A 141 26.47 10.72 7.06
N PRO A 142 26.69 9.52 7.63
CA PRO A 142 25.89 9.02 8.76
C PRO A 142 26.01 9.86 10.04
N ALA A 143 27.07 10.68 10.19
CA ALA A 143 27.23 11.53 11.38
C ALA A 143 26.21 12.67 11.41
N GLY A 144 25.57 12.99 10.28
CA GLY A 144 24.45 13.92 10.19
C GLY A 144 23.13 13.39 10.76
N LEU A 145 23.07 12.13 11.22
CA LEU A 145 21.88 11.58 11.86
C LEU A 145 21.74 12.12 13.29
N MET A 146 20.66 12.87 13.53
CA MET A 146 20.33 13.39 14.86
C MET A 146 19.69 12.30 15.72
N VAL A 147 20.43 11.79 16.70
CA VAL A 147 19.95 10.75 17.65
C VAL A 147 19.36 11.31 18.94
N GLY A 148 19.72 12.55 19.27
CA GLY A 148 19.19 13.29 20.41
C GLY A 148 18.02 14.20 20.01
N ARG A 149 17.24 14.61 21.01
CA ARG A 149 16.20 15.63 20.87
C ARG A 149 16.18 16.53 22.10
N PHE A 150 15.78 17.78 21.93
CA PHE A 150 15.39 18.60 23.06
C PHE A 150 13.96 18.27 23.46
N GLU A 151 13.69 18.17 24.76
CA GLU A 151 12.36 17.99 25.32
C GLU A 151 12.27 18.90 26.55
N ASN A 152 11.31 19.83 26.57
CA ASN A 152 11.16 20.82 27.64
C ASN A 152 12.44 21.63 27.95
N GLY A 153 13.26 21.91 26.93
CA GLY A 153 14.51 22.66 27.06
C GLY A 153 15.72 21.84 27.55
N GLU A 154 15.55 20.54 27.82
CA GLU A 154 16.64 19.63 28.17
C GLU A 154 17.03 18.75 26.97
N LEU A 155 18.33 18.53 26.77
CA LEU A 155 18.83 17.64 25.73
C LEU A 155 18.75 16.18 26.22
N ILE A 156 17.97 15.37 25.52
CA ILE A 156 17.97 13.91 25.69
C ILE A 156 18.82 13.32 24.58
N GLU A 157 20.04 12.88 24.91
CA GLU A 157 21.07 12.45 23.96
C GLU A 157 20.62 11.31 23.02
N ASN A 158 19.73 10.43 23.48
CA ASN A 158 19.19 9.31 22.70
C ASN A 158 17.68 9.42 22.45
N GLY A 159 17.07 10.59 22.67
CA GLY A 159 15.62 10.74 22.67
C GLY A 159 14.97 10.47 21.31
N THR A 160 15.60 10.87 20.20
CA THR A 160 15.11 10.56 18.85
C THR A 160 15.22 9.06 18.56
N ALA A 161 16.34 8.44 18.92
CA ALA A 161 16.53 7.00 18.75
C ALA A 161 15.53 6.17 19.56
N LEU A 162 15.23 6.61 20.80
CA LEU A 162 14.20 6.00 21.63
C LEU A 162 12.79 6.17 21.01
N GLY A 163 12.50 7.35 20.47
CA GLY A 163 11.26 7.62 19.72
C GLY A 163 11.08 6.66 18.55
N ILE A 164 12.11 6.51 17.71
CA ILE A 164 12.12 5.56 16.57
C ILE A 164 11.90 4.12 17.05
N SER A 165 12.56 3.72 18.14
CA SER A 165 12.34 2.39 18.73
C SER A 165 10.89 2.20 19.19
N GLY A 166 10.26 3.23 19.75
CA GLY A 166 8.86 3.24 20.17
C GLY A 166 7.87 3.09 19.01
N MET A 167 8.18 3.66 17.83
CA MET A 167 7.30 3.61 16.65
C MET A 167 6.93 2.19 16.22
N ARG A 168 7.78 1.19 16.48
CA ARG A 168 7.48 -0.22 16.17
C ARG A 168 6.15 -0.69 16.77
N ASN A 169 5.81 -0.18 17.96
CA ASN A 169 4.65 -0.57 18.73
C ASN A 169 3.58 0.52 18.81
N ALA A 170 3.86 1.73 18.29
CA ALA A 170 2.93 2.83 18.30
C ALA A 170 1.70 2.52 17.44
N ALA A 171 0.51 2.81 17.96
CA ALA A 171 -0.72 2.75 17.20
C ALA A 171 -0.77 3.94 16.22
N ILE A 172 -1.07 3.67 14.95
CA ILE A 172 -1.15 4.70 13.92
C ILE A 172 -2.57 4.72 13.37
N GLU A 173 -3.23 5.88 13.45
CA GLU A 173 -4.64 6.03 13.08
C GLU A 173 -4.91 5.65 11.62
N VAL A 174 -4.07 6.11 10.69
CA VAL A 174 -4.20 5.78 9.25
C VAL A 174 -4.11 4.27 8.97
N LEU A 175 -3.49 3.50 9.87
CA LEU A 175 -3.41 2.04 9.77
C LEU A 175 -4.57 1.32 10.46
N GLY A 176 -5.56 2.05 10.97
CA GLY A 176 -6.67 1.54 11.76
C GLY A 176 -6.38 1.43 13.25
N GLY A 177 -5.52 2.30 13.78
CA GLY A 177 -5.16 2.32 15.21
C GLY A 177 -4.27 1.15 15.66
N VAL A 178 -3.56 0.52 14.73
CA VAL A 178 -2.62 -0.58 15.02
C VAL A 178 -1.19 -0.17 14.69
N SER A 179 -0.23 -0.95 15.18
CA SER A 179 1.19 -0.72 14.84
C SER A 179 1.54 -1.19 13.44
N ILE A 180 2.63 -0.66 12.89
CA ILE A 180 3.18 -1.05 11.58
C ILE A 180 3.38 -2.58 11.51
N ALA A 181 3.95 -3.16 12.57
CA ALA A 181 4.21 -4.59 12.64
C ALA A 181 2.90 -5.42 12.61
N LYS A 182 1.86 -4.94 13.31
CA LYS A 182 0.56 -5.61 13.34
C LYS A 182 -0.15 -5.48 11.98
N HIS A 183 -0.18 -4.28 11.40
CA HIS A 183 -0.76 -4.03 10.10
C HIS A 183 -0.13 -4.89 8.99
N TRP A 184 1.20 -5.02 9.00
CA TRP A 184 1.92 -5.91 8.08
C TRP A 184 1.51 -7.38 8.27
N SER A 185 1.46 -7.85 9.52
CA SER A 185 1.05 -9.23 9.81
C SER A 185 -0.38 -9.52 9.33
N ASP A 186 -1.31 -8.59 9.57
CA ASP A 186 -2.71 -8.72 9.16
C ASP A 186 -2.85 -8.72 7.63
N SER A 187 -2.06 -7.90 6.94
CA SER A 187 -2.00 -7.87 5.47
C SER A 187 -1.52 -9.21 4.89
N VAL A 188 -0.43 -9.77 5.44
CA VAL A 188 0.09 -11.09 5.02
C VAL A 188 -0.93 -12.19 5.31
N GLN A 189 -1.59 -12.17 6.47
CA GLN A 189 -2.63 -13.13 6.82
C GLN A 189 -3.84 -13.06 5.86
N ALA A 190 -4.26 -11.84 5.49
CA ALA A 190 -5.36 -11.66 4.54
C ALA A 190 -5.02 -12.25 3.16
N VAL A 191 -3.80 -12.04 2.67
CA VAL A 191 -3.33 -12.64 1.41
C VAL A 191 -3.28 -14.17 1.52
N ALA A 192 -2.71 -14.71 2.60
CA ALA A 192 -2.61 -16.14 2.83
C ALA A 192 -3.99 -16.82 2.89
N SER A 193 -4.96 -16.20 3.59
CA SER A 193 -6.34 -16.68 3.67
C SER A 193 -7.01 -16.71 2.30
N ARG A 194 -6.89 -15.63 1.52
CA ARG A 194 -7.43 -15.58 0.14
C ARG A 194 -6.78 -16.63 -0.77
N ALA A 195 -5.47 -16.83 -0.67
CA ALA A 195 -4.77 -17.85 -1.43
C ALA A 195 -5.25 -19.26 -1.07
N SER A 196 -5.44 -19.54 0.22
CA SER A 196 -5.98 -20.82 0.71
C SER A 196 -7.39 -21.08 0.15
N ILE A 197 -8.28 -20.09 0.24
CA ILE A 197 -9.65 -20.20 -0.31
C ILE A 197 -9.61 -20.42 -1.84
N ALA A 198 -8.75 -19.71 -2.55
CA ALA A 198 -8.59 -19.88 -4.00
C ALA A 198 -8.10 -21.30 -4.36
N ALA A 199 -7.17 -21.86 -3.58
CA ALA A 199 -6.67 -23.22 -3.78
C ALA A 199 -7.78 -24.27 -3.54
N THR A 200 -8.55 -24.14 -2.46
CA THR A 200 -9.69 -25.03 -2.19
C THR A 200 -10.76 -24.95 -3.29
N ASN A 201 -11.05 -23.74 -3.79
CA ASN A 201 -12.00 -23.57 -4.90
C ASN A 201 -11.50 -24.19 -6.20
N ALA A 202 -10.19 -24.10 -6.49
CA ALA A 202 -9.59 -24.73 -7.64
C ALA A 202 -9.66 -26.26 -7.56
N GLU A 203 -9.40 -26.84 -6.38
CA GLU A 203 -9.52 -28.28 -6.12
C GLU A 203 -10.97 -28.76 -6.29
N ALA A 204 -11.93 -28.05 -5.69
CA ALA A 204 -13.36 -28.36 -5.86
C ALA A 204 -13.79 -28.27 -7.33
N GLY A 205 -13.32 -27.25 -8.06
CA GLY A 205 -13.55 -27.11 -9.49
C GLY A 205 -12.97 -28.27 -10.31
N SER A 206 -11.79 -28.76 -9.95
CA SER A 206 -11.16 -29.93 -10.58
C SER A 206 -11.99 -31.20 -10.38
N ILE A 207 -12.52 -31.42 -9.16
CA ILE A 207 -13.37 -32.58 -8.86
C ILE A 207 -14.67 -32.54 -9.68
N VAL A 208 -15.29 -31.36 -9.78
CA VAL A 208 -16.50 -31.18 -10.59
C VAL A 208 -16.20 -31.43 -12.08
N LEU A 209 -15.08 -30.92 -12.59
CA LEU A 209 -14.64 -31.18 -13.96
C LEU A 209 -14.46 -32.68 -14.22
N GLU A 210 -13.73 -33.38 -13.35
CA GLU A 210 -13.51 -34.83 -13.47
C GLU A 210 -14.84 -35.60 -13.47
N SER A 211 -15.78 -35.23 -12.60
CA SER A 211 -17.12 -35.83 -12.58
C SER A 211 -17.89 -35.60 -13.88
N LEU A 212 -17.84 -34.40 -14.44
CA LEU A 212 -18.52 -34.07 -15.70
C LEU A 212 -17.86 -34.78 -16.88
N GLU A 213 -16.53 -34.93 -16.89
CA GLU A 213 -15.81 -35.70 -17.90
C GLU A 213 -16.19 -37.18 -17.85
N ALA A 214 -16.28 -37.76 -16.65
CA ALA A 214 -16.75 -39.13 -16.46
C ALA A 214 -18.20 -39.33 -16.93
N GLN A 215 -19.11 -38.38 -16.63
CA GLN A 215 -20.48 -38.42 -17.13
C GLN A 215 -20.55 -38.30 -18.66
N ARG A 216 -19.75 -37.40 -19.25
CA ARG A 216 -19.64 -37.27 -20.70
C ARG A 216 -19.12 -38.55 -21.34
N ALA A 217 -18.11 -39.19 -20.75
CA ALA A 217 -17.60 -40.47 -21.20
C ALA A 217 -18.63 -41.59 -21.07
N SER A 218 -19.50 -41.56 -20.06
CA SER A 218 -20.59 -42.54 -19.92
C SER A 218 -21.71 -42.36 -20.96
N LEU A 219 -22.02 -41.12 -21.37
CA LEU A 219 -23.07 -40.83 -22.35
C LEU A 219 -22.59 -40.93 -23.80
N SER A 220 -21.37 -40.46 -24.06
CA SER A 220 -20.75 -40.43 -25.40
C SER A 220 -19.84 -41.64 -25.66
N GLY A 221 -19.54 -42.44 -24.63
CA GLY A 221 -18.73 -43.62 -24.75
C GLY A 221 -19.54 -44.76 -25.35
N VAL A 222 -19.27 -45.05 -26.62
CA VAL A 222 -19.67 -46.32 -27.22
C VAL A 222 -18.80 -47.39 -26.59
N SER A 223 -19.40 -48.39 -25.95
CA SER A 223 -18.65 -49.53 -25.44
C SER A 223 -18.06 -50.29 -26.64
N VAL A 224 -16.74 -50.28 -26.79
CA VAL A 224 -16.03 -50.99 -27.87
C VAL A 224 -16.38 -52.47 -27.86
N ASP A 225 -16.60 -53.06 -26.69
CA ASP A 225 -17.02 -54.45 -26.55
C ASP A 225 -18.45 -54.66 -27.09
N GLU A 226 -19.36 -53.72 -26.82
CA GLU A 226 -20.75 -53.79 -27.28
C GLU A 226 -20.85 -53.55 -28.79
N GLU A 227 -20.05 -52.63 -29.35
CA GLU A 227 -19.93 -52.48 -30.79
C GLU A 227 -19.24 -53.67 -31.46
N THR A 228 -18.26 -54.31 -30.81
CA THR A 228 -17.63 -55.54 -31.31
C THR A 228 -18.61 -56.70 -31.33
N ILE A 229 -19.45 -56.84 -30.30
CA ILE A 229 -20.53 -57.84 -30.27
C ILE A 229 -21.55 -57.58 -31.40
N ASN A 230 -21.94 -56.32 -31.62
CA ASN A 230 -22.82 -55.95 -32.72
C ASN A 230 -22.19 -56.26 -34.08
N LEU A 231 -20.90 -55.95 -34.25
CA LEU A 231 -20.13 -56.29 -35.45
C LEU A 231 -20.10 -57.80 -35.70
N LEU A 232 -19.81 -58.61 -34.68
CA LEU A 232 -19.83 -60.07 -34.78
C LEU A 232 -21.22 -60.61 -35.12
N ASN A 233 -22.27 -60.02 -34.56
CA ASN A 233 -23.65 -60.37 -34.92
C ASN A 233 -23.96 -60.04 -36.37
N TYR A 234 -23.60 -58.84 -36.86
CA TYR A 234 -23.76 -58.48 -38.27
C TYR A 234 -22.96 -59.40 -39.20
N GLN A 235 -21.73 -59.76 -38.83
CA GLN A 235 -20.93 -60.72 -39.58
C GLN A 235 -21.58 -62.10 -39.65
N ARG A 236 -22.10 -62.61 -38.52
CA ARG A 236 -22.82 -63.90 -38.46
C ARG A 236 -24.11 -63.87 -39.29
N GLN A 237 -24.88 -62.78 -39.20
CA GLN A 237 -26.10 -62.60 -40.01
C GLN A 237 -25.76 -62.56 -41.51
N PHE A 238 -24.68 -61.87 -41.90
CA PHE A 238 -24.22 -61.82 -43.29
C PHE A 238 -23.77 -63.20 -43.79
N GLN A 239 -23.02 -63.95 -42.99
CA GLN A 239 -22.63 -65.33 -43.31
C GLN A 239 -23.86 -66.24 -43.48
N GLY A 240 -24.85 -66.11 -42.59
CA GLY A 240 -26.12 -66.83 -42.69
C GLY A 240 -26.88 -66.48 -43.97
N ALA A 241 -27.02 -65.19 -44.29
CA ALA A 241 -27.66 -64.73 -45.52
C ALA A 241 -26.93 -65.23 -46.77
N ALA A 242 -25.59 -65.20 -46.78
CA ALA A 242 -24.79 -65.73 -47.88
C ALA A 242 -24.96 -67.25 -48.05
N GLN A 243 -25.15 -68.00 -46.97
CA GLN A 243 -25.47 -69.43 -47.03
C GLN A 243 -26.85 -69.67 -47.64
N VAL A 244 -27.87 -68.90 -47.22
CA VAL A 244 -29.22 -68.98 -47.78
C VAL A 244 -29.21 -68.68 -49.28
N ILE A 245 -28.49 -67.62 -49.70
CA ILE A 245 -28.34 -67.28 -51.12
C ILE A 245 -27.66 -68.41 -51.89
N ARG A 246 -26.59 -69.02 -51.35
CA ARG A 246 -25.94 -70.18 -51.97
C ARG A 246 -26.90 -71.34 -52.14
N THR A 247 -27.66 -71.70 -51.10
CA THR A 247 -28.63 -72.78 -51.20
C THR A 247 -29.73 -72.45 -52.21
N ALA A 248 -30.17 -71.19 -52.29
CA ALA A 248 -31.13 -70.77 -53.29
C ALA A 248 -30.57 -70.87 -54.71
N ASP A 249 -29.30 -70.47 -54.94
CA ASP A 249 -28.61 -70.58 -56.23
C ASP A 249 -28.41 -72.04 -56.64
N GLU A 250 -28.03 -72.92 -55.70
CA GLU A 250 -27.93 -74.37 -55.93
C GLU A 250 -29.28 -74.98 -56.32
N LEU A 251 -30.36 -74.58 -55.64
CA LEU A 251 -31.72 -75.01 -55.99
C LEU A 251 -32.12 -74.49 -57.39
N LEU A 252 -31.78 -73.25 -57.73
CA LEU A 252 -32.07 -72.65 -59.03
C LEU A 252 -31.30 -73.34 -60.16
N GLN A 253 -30.01 -73.63 -59.97
CA GLN A 253 -29.20 -74.40 -60.91
C GLN A 253 -29.72 -75.83 -61.09
N THR A 254 -30.17 -76.49 -60.01
CA THR A 254 -30.77 -77.83 -60.09
C THR A 254 -32.06 -77.80 -60.91
N LEU A 255 -32.90 -76.77 -60.74
CA LEU A 255 -34.10 -76.58 -61.56
C LEU A 255 -33.79 -76.33 -63.04
N ILE A 256 -32.74 -75.55 -63.34
CA ILE A 256 -32.29 -75.31 -64.72
C ILE A 256 -31.74 -76.58 -65.35
N ALA A 257 -31.01 -77.42 -64.62
CA ALA A 257 -30.41 -78.66 -65.13
C ALA A 257 -31.42 -79.78 -65.42
N ILE A 258 -32.67 -79.67 -64.93
CA ILE A 258 -33.75 -80.65 -65.17
C ILE A 258 -34.53 -80.32 -66.46
N VAL A 259 -34.36 -79.11 -67.02
CA VAL A 259 -34.95 -78.67 -68.30
C VAL A 259 -33.97 -78.88 -69.44
#